data_AF-A0A970F071-F1
#
_entry.id   AF-A0A970F071-F1
#
_cell.length_a   1.000
_cell.length_b   1.000
_cell.length_c   1.000
_cell.angle_alpha   90.00
_cell.angle_beta   90.00
_cell.angle_gamma   90.00
#
_symmetry.space_group_name_H-M   'P 1'
#
loop_
_entity.id
_entity.type
_entity.pdbx_description
1 polymer ?
#
loop_
_entity_poly.entity_id
_entity_poly.type
_entity_poly.pdbx_seq_one_letter_code
_entity_poly.pdbx_strand_id
1 'polypeptide(L)'
;MKLSKGLAAVSSGIRAIAGRQDREGRADGVAESEAWIASEIRRVCDQLDQAEHCFDMASDPDMIDAAIYTMRACECRLSYLFGLMGHTSSQVSRSSRRFSKNGVDTSKGGC
;
A
#
# COMPACT_ATOMS: atom_id res chain seq x y z
N MET A 1 -22.30 -5.17 -57.66
CA MET A 1 -21.85 -6.13 -56.62
C MET A 1 -22.81 -6.03 -55.44
N LYS A 2 -23.47 -7.16 -55.12
CA LYS A 2 -24.23 -7.56 -53.92
C LYS A 2 -24.89 -6.48 -53.02
N LEU A 3 -26.21 -6.38 -53.17
CA LEU A 3 -27.17 -6.00 -52.11
C LEU A 3 -27.65 -7.27 -51.41
N SER A 4 -27.82 -7.24 -50.08
CA SER A 4 -28.58 -8.14 -49.15
C SER A 4 -27.72 -8.55 -47.94
N LYS A 5 -28.20 -8.78 -46.71
CA LYS A 5 -29.48 -8.75 -45.96
C LYS A 5 -29.10 -9.09 -44.50
N GLY A 6 -29.97 -8.78 -43.53
CA GLY A 6 -30.04 -9.47 -42.22
C GLY A 6 -29.73 -8.55 -41.03
N LEU A 7 -30.70 -8.02 -40.28
CA LEU A 7 -31.72 -8.66 -39.43
C LEU A 7 -31.11 -9.37 -38.21
N ALA A 8 -31.16 -8.71 -37.05
CA ALA A 8 -31.57 -9.31 -35.77
C ALA A 8 -31.53 -8.25 -34.64
N ALA A 9 -32.69 -7.64 -34.37
CA ALA A 9 -33.01 -7.20 -33.03
C ALA A 9 -33.65 -8.40 -32.31
N VAL A 10 -33.05 -8.88 -31.21
CA VAL A 10 -33.76 -9.66 -30.20
C VAL A 10 -33.23 -9.25 -28.83
N SER A 11 -34.09 -8.52 -28.14
CA SER A 11 -34.17 -8.39 -26.69
C SER A 11 -34.05 -9.74 -25.98
N SER A 12 -33.15 -9.86 -25.00
CA SER A 12 -33.44 -10.71 -23.83
C SER A 12 -32.48 -10.46 -22.66
N GLY A 13 -33.05 -10.26 -21.48
CA GLY A 13 -32.42 -10.69 -20.24
C GLY A 13 -31.88 -9.59 -19.33
N ILE A 14 -32.80 -8.92 -18.62
CA ILE A 14 -32.54 -8.39 -17.27
C ILE A 14 -31.90 -9.52 -16.46
N ARG A 15 -30.62 -9.39 -16.13
CA ARG A 15 -29.92 -10.37 -15.30
C ARG A 15 -29.97 -9.92 -13.85
N ALA A 16 -30.84 -10.63 -13.13
CA ALA A 16 -30.81 -10.98 -11.71
C ALA A 16 -30.18 -9.99 -10.71
N ILE A 17 -31.05 -9.53 -9.82
CA ILE A 17 -30.76 -8.98 -8.49
C ILE A 17 -29.96 -10.04 -7.72
N ALA A 18 -28.62 -9.93 -7.72
CA ALA A 18 -27.79 -10.61 -6.74
C ALA A 18 -27.83 -9.77 -5.45
N GLY A 19 -28.88 -10.00 -4.67
CA GLY A 19 -28.94 -9.53 -3.30
C GLY A 19 -27.96 -10.30 -2.43
N ARG A 20 -27.32 -9.54 -1.54
CA ARG A 20 -26.52 -9.96 -0.37
C ARG A 20 -25.20 -10.64 -0.69
N GLN A 21 -24.13 -9.90 -0.46
CA GLN A 21 -23.22 -10.25 0.63
C GLN A 21 -22.56 -8.99 1.17
N ASP A 22 -23.09 -8.54 2.31
CA ASP A 22 -22.44 -7.62 3.22
C ASP A 22 -21.06 -8.20 3.62
N ARG A 23 -20.00 -7.69 2.98
CA ARG A 23 -18.62 -7.82 3.47
C ARG A 23 -17.80 -6.59 3.05
N GLU A 24 -18.44 -5.44 3.13
CA GLU A 24 -17.84 -4.15 2.79
C GLU A 24 -17.03 -3.61 3.98
N GLY A 25 -15.77 -3.22 3.71
CA GLY A 25 -15.09 -2.21 4.50
C GLY A 25 -13.92 -2.62 5.40
N ARG A 26 -13.30 -3.80 5.24
CA ARG A 26 -12.11 -4.15 6.07
C ARG A 26 -10.90 -4.73 5.34
N ALA A 27 -11.02 -5.11 4.06
CA ALA A 27 -9.91 -5.68 3.30
C ALA A 27 -9.18 -4.66 2.42
N ASP A 28 -9.84 -3.60 1.96
CA ASP A 28 -9.27 -2.67 0.97
C ASP A 28 -8.04 -1.93 1.51
N GLY A 29 -8.10 -1.41 2.73
CA GLY A 29 -6.98 -0.65 3.31
C GLY A 29 -5.73 -1.48 3.61
N VAL A 30 -5.86 -2.80 3.80
CA VAL A 30 -4.70 -3.69 4.02
C VAL A 30 -4.06 -4.06 2.68
N ALA A 31 -4.87 -4.38 1.68
CA ALA A 31 -4.40 -4.69 0.33
C ALA A 31 -3.70 -3.49 -0.33
N GLU A 32 -4.21 -2.27 -0.13
CA GLU A 32 -3.56 -1.05 -0.60
C GLU A 32 -2.21 -0.81 0.09
N SER A 33 -2.13 -1.08 1.39
CA SER A 33 -0.87 -0.95 2.15
C SER A 33 0.17 -1.96 1.69
N GLU A 34 -0.21 -3.22 1.46
CA GLU A 34 0.70 -4.25 0.94
C GLU A 34 1.16 -3.95 -0.49
N ALA A 35 0.25 -3.47 -1.35
CA ALA A 35 0.60 -3.07 -2.72
C ALA A 35 1.60 -1.90 -2.73
N TRP A 36 1.40 -0.91 -1.85
CA TRP A 36 2.34 0.19 -1.68
C TRP A 36 3.70 -0.30 -1.17
N ILE A 37 3.73 -1.15 -0.13
CA ILE A 37 4.98 -1.70 0.41
C ILE A 37 5.73 -2.47 -0.69
N ALA A 38 5.05 -3.31 -1.47
CA ALA A 38 5.67 -4.05 -2.58
C ALA A 38 6.20 -3.12 -3.68
N SER A 39 5.52 -2.01 -3.97
CA SER A 39 6.01 -1.01 -4.91
C SER A 39 7.26 -0.29 -4.39
N GLU A 40 7.29 0.04 -3.10
CA GLU A 40 8.42 0.72 -2.48
C GLU A 40 9.63 -0.21 -2.34
N ILE A 41 9.42 -1.50 -2.04
CA ILE A 41 10.50 -2.50 -2.04
C ILE A 41 11.17 -2.56 -3.40
N ARG A 42 10.39 -2.65 -4.50
CA ARG A 42 10.95 -2.65 -5.85
C ARG A 42 11.76 -1.38 -6.13
N ARG A 43 11.22 -0.21 -5.77
CA ARG A 43 11.91 1.07 -5.95
C ARG A 43 13.23 1.13 -5.20
N VAL A 44 13.29 0.61 -3.97
CA VAL A 44 14.52 0.59 -3.17
C VAL A 44 15.53 -0.43 -3.72
N CYS A 45 15.07 -1.57 -4.25
CA CYS A 45 15.95 -2.50 -4.97
C CYS A 45 16.59 -1.84 -6.20
N ASP A 46 15.81 -1.14 -7.03
CA ASP A 46 16.36 -0.43 -8.20
C ASP A 46 17.41 0.62 -7.78
N GLN A 47 17.19 1.29 -6.65
CA GLN A 47 18.16 2.25 -6.10
C GLN A 47 19.44 1.56 -5.58
N LEU A 48 19.31 0.37 -4.99
CA LEU A 48 20.44 -0.43 -4.52
C LEU A 48 21.30 -0.89 -5.71
N ASP A 49 20.67 -1.45 -6.74
CA ASP A 49 21.35 -1.87 -7.98
C ASP A 49 22.11 -0.71 -8.63
N GLN A 50 21.49 0.48 -8.67
CA GLN A 50 22.12 1.69 -9.21
C GLN A 50 23.31 2.15 -8.34
N ALA A 51 23.22 2.04 -7.02
CA ALA A 51 24.29 2.40 -6.10
C ALA A 51 25.47 1.41 -6.20
N GLU A 52 25.19 0.11 -6.30
CA GLU A 52 26.20 -0.92 -6.57
C GLU A 52 26.92 -0.65 -7.89
N HIS A 53 26.17 -0.37 -8.96
CA HIS A 53 26.78 -0.01 -10.24
C HIS A 53 27.62 1.27 -10.15
N CYS A 54 27.18 2.27 -9.38
CA CYS A 54 27.96 3.49 -9.16
C CYS A 54 29.25 3.21 -8.39
N PHE A 55 29.20 2.32 -7.39
CA PHE A 55 30.37 1.90 -6.63
C PHE A 55 31.41 1.22 -7.53
N ASP A 56 30.97 0.28 -8.38
CA ASP A 56 31.84 -0.46 -9.29
C ASP A 56 32.57 0.45 -10.30
N MET A 57 31.91 1.52 -10.71
CA MET A 57 32.43 2.47 -11.70
C MET A 57 33.14 3.68 -11.08
N ALA A 58 33.02 3.89 -9.77
CA ALA A 58 33.60 5.06 -9.10
C ALA A 58 35.11 4.91 -8.91
N SER A 59 35.85 5.96 -9.27
CA SER A 59 37.28 6.10 -8.95
C SER A 59 37.55 7.23 -7.95
N ASP A 60 36.55 8.08 -7.72
CA ASP A 60 36.61 9.17 -6.76
C ASP A 60 36.22 8.64 -5.36
N PRO A 61 37.06 8.83 -4.33
CA PRO A 61 36.77 8.39 -2.96
C PRO A 61 35.43 8.90 -2.41
N ASP A 62 35.06 10.14 -2.69
CA ASP A 62 33.81 10.73 -2.17
C ASP A 62 32.59 10.06 -2.83
N MET A 63 32.70 9.68 -4.10
CA MET A 63 31.66 8.95 -4.83
C MET A 63 31.54 7.50 -4.33
N ILE A 64 32.67 6.86 -4.00
CA ILE A 64 32.69 5.53 -3.39
C ILE A 64 31.97 5.57 -2.04
N ASP A 65 32.31 6.54 -1.18
CA ASP A 65 31.67 6.71 0.13
C ASP A 65 30.17 7.00 0.00
N ALA A 66 29.77 7.85 -0.95
CA ALA A 66 28.37 8.13 -1.23
C ALA A 66 27.60 6.88 -1.70
N ALA A 67 28.22 6.04 -2.54
CA ALA A 67 27.62 4.79 -3.00
C ALA A 67 27.45 3.80 -1.84
N ILE A 68 28.48 3.61 -1.00
CA ILE A 68 28.41 2.78 0.21
C ILE A 68 27.30 3.26 1.14
N TYR A 69 27.24 4.57 1.41
CA TYR A 69 26.21 5.14 2.28
C TYR A 69 24.81 4.88 1.73
N THR A 70 24.62 5.03 0.42
CA THR A 70 23.35 4.79 -0.26
C THR A 70 22.95 3.31 -0.18
N MET A 71 23.88 2.38 -0.42
CA MET A 71 23.63 0.94 -0.30
C MET A 71 23.18 0.59 1.13
N ARG A 72 23.89 1.08 2.16
CA ARG A 72 23.52 0.87 3.57
C ARG A 72 22.14 1.45 3.91
N ALA A 73 21.82 2.63 3.41
CA ALA A 73 20.50 3.23 3.61
C ALA A 73 19.39 2.38 2.97
N CYS A 74 19.63 1.83 1.78
CA CYS A 74 18.70 0.93 1.10
C CYS A 74 18.50 -0.38 1.88
N GLU A 75 19.57 -1.00 2.39
CA GLU A 75 19.49 -2.20 3.25
C GLU A 75 18.62 -1.96 4.50
N CYS A 76 18.83 -0.82 5.19
CA CYS A 76 18.00 -0.44 6.34
C CYS A 76 16.53 -0.24 5.95
N ARG A 77 16.28 0.40 4.81
CA ARG A 77 14.93 0.67 4.32
C ARG A 77 14.20 -0.62 3.95
N LEU A 78 14.87 -1.55 3.27
CA LEU A 78 14.33 -2.88 2.94
C LEU A 78 13.99 -3.66 4.21
N SER A 79 14.90 -3.69 5.19
CA SER A 79 14.66 -4.35 6.48
C SER A 79 13.40 -3.83 7.17
N TYR A 80 13.19 -2.51 7.16
CA TYR A 80 11.98 -1.89 7.68
C TYR A 80 10.72 -2.30 6.90
N LEU A 81 10.76 -2.26 5.56
CA LEU A 81 9.62 -2.61 4.70
C LEU A 81 9.23 -4.09 4.84
N PHE A 82 10.20 -5.00 4.90
CA PHE A 82 9.95 -6.42 5.21
C PHE A 82 9.36 -6.59 6.62
N GLY A 83 9.83 -5.80 7.59
CA GLY A 83 9.25 -5.75 8.93
C GLY A 83 7.78 -5.30 8.92
N LEU A 84 7.39 -4.36 8.05
CA LEU A 84 6.00 -3.96 7.90
C LEU A 84 5.14 -5.11 7.33
N MET A 85 5.61 -5.82 6.31
CA MET A 85 4.89 -6.98 5.74
C MET A 85 4.74 -8.13 6.76
N GLY A 86 5.70 -8.31 7.67
CA GLY A 86 5.58 -9.28 8.76
C GLY A 86 4.52 -8.91 9.81
N HIS A 87 4.22 -7.61 9.97
CA HIS A 87 3.26 -7.09 10.95
C HIS A 87 1.85 -6.83 10.39
N THR A 88 1.65 -6.76 9.06
CA THR A 88 0.30 -6.58 8.46
C THR A 88 -0.65 -7.75 8.78
N SER A 89 -0.11 -8.94 9.04
CA SER A 89 -0.90 -10.11 9.50
C SER A 89 -1.45 -9.96 10.93
N SER A 90 -0.87 -9.11 11.78
CA SER A 90 -1.23 -8.98 13.20
C SER A 90 -1.92 -7.66 13.59
N GLN A 91 -2.13 -6.72 12.65
CA GLN A 91 -2.76 -5.43 12.94
C GLN A 91 -4.30 -5.36 12.80
N VAL A 92 -5.00 -6.48 12.55
CA VAL A 92 -6.46 -6.54 12.71
C VAL A 92 -6.85 -6.74 14.18
N SER A 93 -6.46 -5.84 15.10
CA SER A 93 -7.00 -5.83 16.47
C SER A 93 -6.75 -4.57 17.33
N ARG A 94 -6.28 -3.44 16.79
CA ARG A 94 -5.98 -2.25 17.64
C ARG A 94 -6.66 -0.93 17.28
N SER A 95 -7.85 -0.98 16.68
CA SER A 95 -8.69 0.23 16.50
C SER A 95 -10.12 0.05 17.02
N SER A 96 -10.29 -0.64 18.15
CA SER A 96 -11.52 -0.59 18.94
C SER A 96 -11.19 -0.59 20.43
N ARG A 97 -10.73 0.55 20.93
CA ARG A 97 -11.08 1.12 22.25
C ARG A 97 -10.20 2.33 22.59
N ARG A 98 -10.90 3.39 23.00
CA ARG A 98 -10.43 4.56 23.77
C ARG A 98 -9.62 5.60 23.00
N PHE A 99 -10.32 6.62 22.52
CA PHE A 99 -10.21 7.94 23.16
C PHE A 99 -11.50 8.74 22.90
N SER A 100 -12.54 8.39 23.65
CA SER A 100 -13.70 9.26 23.85
C SER A 100 -13.82 9.48 25.34
N LYS A 101 -13.27 10.61 25.81
CA LYS A 101 -13.62 11.34 27.04
C LYS A 101 -12.71 12.56 27.18
N ASN A 102 -13.00 13.60 26.41
CA ASN A 102 -12.70 14.98 26.82
C ASN A 102 -14.05 15.66 27.06
N GLY A 103 -14.68 15.31 28.19
CA GLY A 103 -15.77 16.07 28.77
C GLY A 103 -15.28 16.61 30.11
N VAL A 104 -14.54 17.71 30.07
CA VAL A 104 -14.28 18.53 31.26
C VAL A 104 -15.46 19.48 31.37
N ASP A 105 -16.44 19.06 32.15
CA ASP A 105 -17.51 19.91 32.65
C ASP A 105 -16.92 20.78 33.77
N THR A 106 -16.80 22.08 33.53
CA THR A 106 -16.50 23.06 34.58
C THR A 106 -17.79 23.80 34.91
N SER A 107 -18.56 23.23 35.84
CA SER A 107 -19.69 23.93 36.46
C SER A 107 -19.65 23.80 37.99
N LYS A 108 -19.32 24.94 38.61
CA LYS A 108 -19.81 25.52 39.87
C LYS A 108 -20.32 24.60 41.00
N GLY A 109 -19.83 24.87 42.22
CA GLY A 109 -20.70 24.99 43.40
C GLY A 109 -20.18 24.39 44.72
N GLY A 110 -19.87 25.28 45.68
CA GLY A 110 -20.29 25.17 47.09
C GLY A 110 -19.53 24.24 48.02
N CYS A 111 -18.74 24.84 48.93
CA CYS A 111 -18.95 24.83 50.38
C CYS A 111 -18.19 26.01 50.98
#